data_AF-A0A9J6FI31-F1
#
_entry.id   AF-A0A9J6FI31-F1
#
_cell.length_a   1.000
_cell.length_b   1.000
_cell.length_c   1.000
_cell.angle_alpha   90.00
_cell.angle_beta   90.00
_cell.angle_gamma   90.00
#
_symmetry.space_group_name_H-M   'P 1'
#
loop_
_entity.id
_entity.type
_entity.pdbx_description
1 polymer ?
#
loop_
_entity_poly.entity_id
_entity_poly.type
_entity_poly.pdbx_seq_one_letter_code
_entity_poly.pdbx_strand_id
1 'polypeptide(L)'
;MNIVSDSQNACRQWARGRIGKTAHRLAIGYKSNNPIKIIWAPGHETLEGNQQAHAWARASLPRADSPQAEFPVMPTYSEILSYYKATRIKFPHPHPKLQRQDQTALRSIQTNTFPHLSRLHKLYPTQYPKLCPKCNQVATLYHTAAGCHKIHKHPLTEEQWSEALPSADYDEQCRTIARAATGALETGALD
;
A
#
# COMPACT_ATOMS: atom_id res chain seq x y z
N MET A 1 7.25 43.86 -15.64
CA MET A 1 7.63 43.00 -14.50
C MET A 1 7.80 41.57 -15.00
N ASN A 2 8.80 40.84 -14.51
CA ASN A 2 9.00 39.42 -14.88
C ASN A 2 8.69 38.54 -13.67
N ILE A 3 7.88 37.51 -13.85
CA ILE A 3 7.58 36.46 -12.85
C ILE A 3 8.19 35.16 -13.37
N VAL A 4 9.08 34.57 -12.58
CA VAL A 4 9.70 33.27 -12.91
C VAL A 4 8.99 32.17 -12.14
N SER A 5 8.73 31.04 -12.78
CA SER A 5 8.14 29.86 -12.12
C SER A 5 8.66 28.56 -12.71
N ASP A 6 8.86 27.56 -11.85
CA ASP A 6 9.22 26.20 -12.23
C ASP A 6 8.01 25.31 -12.59
N SER A 7 6.79 25.79 -12.29
CA SER A 7 5.56 25.08 -12.60
C SER A 7 5.22 25.17 -14.09
N GLN A 8 5.78 24.22 -14.85
CA GLN A 8 5.59 24.12 -16.30
C GLN A 8 4.10 24.09 -16.67
N ASN A 9 3.28 23.38 -15.88
CA ASN A 9 1.84 23.31 -16.12
C ASN A 9 1.16 24.66 -15.92
N ALA A 10 1.51 25.41 -14.88
CA ALA A 10 0.94 26.74 -14.63
C ALA A 10 1.27 27.72 -15.77
N CYS A 11 2.53 27.78 -16.21
CA CYS A 11 2.97 28.63 -17.31
C CYS A 11 2.25 28.28 -18.63
N ARG A 12 2.13 26.98 -18.96
CA ARG A 12 1.40 26.54 -20.17
C ARG A 12 -0.07 26.90 -20.14
N GLN A 13 -0.73 26.73 -18.99
CA GLN A 13 -2.15 27.03 -18.87
C GLN A 13 -2.41 28.54 -18.96
N TRP A 14 -1.56 29.35 -18.33
CA TRP A 14 -1.61 30.81 -18.45
C TRP A 14 -1.45 31.26 -19.91
N ALA A 15 -0.47 30.74 -20.64
CA ALA A 15 -0.26 31.05 -22.05
C ALA A 15 -1.47 30.70 -22.94
N ARG A 16 -2.28 29.73 -22.52
CA ARG A 16 -3.53 29.32 -23.17
C ARG A 16 -4.76 30.10 -22.70
N GLY A 17 -4.59 31.12 -21.86
CA GLY A 17 -5.69 31.89 -21.26
C GLY A 17 -6.51 31.11 -20.23
N ARG A 18 -5.98 29.99 -19.71
CA ARG A 18 -6.66 29.14 -18.72
C ARG A 18 -6.08 29.36 -17.34
N ILE A 19 -6.92 29.86 -16.43
CA ILE A 19 -6.55 30.10 -15.04
C ILE A 19 -7.66 29.59 -14.12
N GLY A 20 -7.27 29.00 -12.98
CA GLY A 20 -8.23 28.56 -11.97
C GLY A 20 -8.97 29.74 -11.33
N LYS A 21 -10.22 29.53 -10.88
CA LYS A 21 -11.08 30.59 -10.31
C LYS A 21 -10.40 31.38 -9.19
N THR A 22 -9.70 30.71 -8.28
CA THR A 22 -8.98 31.33 -7.16
C THR A 22 -7.80 32.18 -7.64
N ALA A 23 -6.98 31.65 -8.54
CA ALA A 23 -5.84 32.36 -9.10
C ALA A 23 -6.28 33.58 -9.93
N HIS A 24 -7.39 33.46 -10.67
CA HIS A 24 -7.98 34.58 -11.41
C HIS A 24 -8.41 35.71 -10.48
N ARG A 25 -9.07 35.38 -9.36
CA ARG A 25 -9.48 36.37 -8.34
C ARG A 25 -8.29 37.13 -7.76
N LEU A 26 -7.16 36.44 -7.54
CA LEU A 26 -5.93 37.08 -7.07
C LEU A 26 -5.30 37.96 -8.16
N ALA A 27 -5.27 37.48 -9.41
CA ALA A 27 -4.71 38.22 -10.53
C ALA A 27 -5.46 39.53 -10.83
N ILE A 28 -6.80 39.54 -10.79
CA ILE A 28 -7.59 40.77 -10.99
C ILE A 28 -7.44 41.78 -9.84
N GLY A 29 -7.11 41.31 -8.64
CA GLY A 29 -6.84 42.17 -7.49
C GLY A 29 -5.51 42.93 -7.61
N TYR A 30 -4.61 42.47 -8.49
CA TYR A 30 -3.31 43.08 -8.71
C TYR A 30 -3.35 44.06 -9.88
N LYS A 31 -3.37 45.36 -9.59
CA LYS A 31 -3.28 46.41 -10.63
C LYS A 31 -1.82 46.76 -10.90
N SER A 32 -1.31 46.35 -12.06
CA SER A 32 -0.01 46.80 -12.57
C SER A 32 -0.23 47.64 -13.83
N ASN A 33 0.37 48.82 -13.87
CA ASN A 33 0.42 49.66 -15.08
C ASN A 33 1.43 49.14 -16.12
N ASN A 34 2.25 48.15 -15.74
CA ASN A 34 3.26 47.55 -16.61
C ASN A 34 2.86 46.14 -17.05
N PRO A 35 3.22 45.72 -18.28
CA PRO A 35 3.01 44.35 -18.72
C PRO A 35 3.81 43.38 -17.84
N ILE A 36 3.13 42.31 -17.43
CA ILE A 36 3.71 41.21 -16.64
C ILE A 36 4.09 40.08 -17.61
N LYS A 37 5.35 39.68 -17.61
CA LYS A 37 5.85 38.52 -18.36
C LYS A 37 6.01 37.35 -17.39
N ILE A 38 5.44 36.19 -17.73
CA ILE A 38 5.64 34.94 -16.99
C ILE A 38 6.66 34.11 -17.75
N ILE A 39 7.75 33.74 -17.08
CA ILE A 39 8.89 33.01 -17.63
C ILE A 39 8.95 31.65 -16.94
N TRP A 40 8.94 30.58 -17.73
CA TRP A 40 9.18 29.25 -17.19
C TRP A 40 10.69 29.00 -17.07
N ALA A 41 11.11 28.47 -15.92
CA ALA A 41 12.44 27.94 -15.70
C ALA A 41 12.33 26.46 -15.29
N PRO A 42 13.31 25.60 -15.61
CA PRO A 42 13.27 24.21 -15.16
C PRO A 42 13.38 24.13 -13.62
N GLY A 43 12.69 23.15 -13.03
CA GLY A 43 12.86 22.82 -11.61
C GLY A 43 14.27 22.30 -11.36
N HIS A 44 14.86 22.65 -10.21
CA HIS A 44 16.21 22.26 -9.78
C HIS A 44 17.39 22.98 -10.46
N GLU A 45 17.16 23.91 -11.38
CA GLU A 45 18.13 24.99 -11.56
C GLU A 45 18.11 25.82 -10.28
N THR A 46 19.27 26.06 -9.68
CA THR A 46 19.43 26.69 -8.37
C THR A 46 19.11 28.19 -8.39
N LEU A 47 17.99 28.56 -9.01
CA LEU A 47 17.43 29.91 -8.97
C LEU A 47 16.95 30.17 -7.55
N GLU A 48 17.67 31.04 -6.87
CA GLU A 48 17.47 31.38 -5.47
C GLU A 48 15.99 31.73 -5.16
N GLY A 49 15.36 32.52 -6.02
CA GLY A 49 13.94 32.89 -5.87
C GLY A 49 12.97 31.69 -5.92
N ASN A 50 13.22 30.70 -6.77
CA ASN A 50 12.40 29.49 -6.83
C ASN A 50 12.62 28.62 -5.59
N GLN A 51 13.86 28.53 -5.09
CA GLN A 51 14.16 27.78 -3.86
C GLN A 51 13.49 28.41 -2.65
N GLN A 52 13.53 29.76 -2.53
CA GLN A 52 12.85 30.49 -1.46
C GLN A 52 11.33 30.30 -1.55
N ALA A 53 10.73 30.46 -2.74
CA ALA A 53 9.31 30.23 -2.95
C ALA A 53 8.90 28.78 -2.59
N HIS A 54 9.74 27.81 -2.95
CA HIS A 54 9.54 26.40 -2.59
C HIS A 54 9.59 26.19 -1.07
N ALA A 55 10.58 26.75 -0.38
CA ALA A 55 10.70 26.65 1.07
C ALA A 55 9.49 27.26 1.80
N TRP A 56 9.02 28.43 1.35
CA TRP A 56 7.85 29.10 1.91
C TRP A 56 6.57 28.31 1.66
N ALA A 57 6.37 27.80 0.44
CA ALA A 57 5.24 26.94 0.12
C ALA A 57 5.23 25.68 1.00
N ARG A 58 6.40 25.07 1.23
CA ARG A 58 6.52 23.91 2.12
C ARG A 58 6.19 24.25 3.58
N ALA A 59 6.68 25.38 4.09
CA ALA A 59 6.42 25.82 5.46
C ALA A 59 4.94 26.21 5.69
N SER A 60 4.25 26.70 4.65
CA SER A 60 2.85 27.12 4.73
C SER A 60 1.84 25.96 4.76
N LEU A 61 2.27 24.73 4.47
CA LEU A 61 1.41 23.55 4.53
C LEU A 61 1.50 22.92 5.93
N PRO A 62 0.37 22.59 6.58
CA PRO A 62 0.37 21.87 7.85
C PRO A 62 0.82 20.42 7.58
N ARG A 63 2.13 20.20 7.53
CA ARG A 63 2.73 18.87 7.58
C ARG A 63 2.98 18.53 9.04
N ALA A 64 2.70 17.28 9.41
CA ALA A 64 3.24 16.73 10.64
C ALA A 64 4.76 16.89 10.61
N ASP A 65 5.37 17.23 11.75
CA ASP A 65 6.82 17.18 11.91
C ASP A 65 7.28 15.82 11.41
N SER A 66 7.99 15.81 10.28
CA SER A 66 8.72 14.62 9.89
C SER A 66 9.82 14.51 10.93
N PRO A 67 9.84 13.48 11.80
CA PRO A 67 11.04 13.22 12.56
C PRO A 67 12.19 13.21 11.55
N GLN A 68 13.25 13.96 11.84
CA GLN A 68 14.51 13.80 11.13
C GLN A 68 14.95 12.36 11.37
N ALA A 69 14.45 11.45 10.54
CA ALA A 69 14.89 10.09 10.55
C ALA A 69 16.35 10.16 10.12
N GLU A 70 17.24 9.84 11.05
CA GLU A 70 18.62 9.53 10.75
C GLU A 70 18.59 8.35 9.77
N PHE A 71 18.59 8.66 8.48
CA PHE A 71 18.68 7.64 7.47
C PHE A 71 20.09 7.08 7.55
N PRO A 72 20.26 5.76 7.74
CA PRO A 72 21.59 5.17 7.66
C PRO A 72 22.16 5.51 6.28
N VAL A 73 23.33 6.17 6.26
CA VAL A 73 24.07 6.48 5.03
C VAL A 73 24.65 5.16 4.52
N MET A 74 23.83 4.42 3.79
CA MET A 74 24.22 3.20 3.11
C MET A 74 25.02 3.58 1.85
N PRO A 75 26.23 3.05 1.64
CA PRO A 75 27.17 3.54 0.63
C PRO A 75 26.71 3.31 -0.81
N THR A 76 25.82 2.35 -1.07
CA THR A 76 25.30 2.03 -2.40
C THR A 76 23.78 2.07 -2.49
N TYR A 77 23.26 2.36 -3.68
CA TYR A 77 21.81 2.32 -3.95
C TYR A 77 21.19 0.95 -3.64
N SER A 78 21.90 -0.16 -3.91
CA SER A 78 21.46 -1.53 -3.61
C SER A 78 21.27 -1.79 -2.12
N GLU A 79 22.13 -1.21 -1.29
CA GLU A 79 22.05 -1.32 0.16
C GLU A 79 20.87 -0.51 0.69
N ILE A 80 20.69 0.74 0.23
CA ILE A 80 19.51 1.56 0.54
C ILE A 80 18.22 0.79 0.26
N LEU A 81 18.12 0.17 -0.93
CA LEU A 81 16.96 -0.65 -1.28
C LEU A 81 16.79 -1.87 -0.38
N SER A 82 17.87 -2.56 -0.04
CA SER A 82 17.85 -3.74 0.84
C SER A 82 17.39 -3.36 2.25
N TYR A 83 17.85 -2.23 2.79
CA TYR A 83 17.40 -1.68 4.06
C TYR A 83 15.89 -1.38 4.07
N TYR A 84 15.40 -0.66 3.05
CA TYR A 84 13.97 -0.36 2.97
C TYR A 84 13.11 -1.59 2.69
N LYS A 85 13.64 -2.60 2.00
CA LYS A 85 12.96 -3.89 1.86
C LYS A 85 12.88 -4.60 3.21
N ALA A 86 14.01 -4.76 3.90
CA ALA A 86 14.08 -5.43 5.20
C ALA A 86 13.14 -4.81 6.23
N THR A 87 13.11 -3.48 6.33
CA THR A 87 12.21 -2.75 7.24
C THR A 87 10.71 -2.91 6.93
N ARG A 88 10.36 -3.30 5.70
CA ARG A 88 8.96 -3.52 5.28
C ARG A 88 8.55 -4.99 5.29
N ILE A 89 9.49 -5.92 5.44
CA ILE A 89 9.21 -7.35 5.50
C ILE A 89 8.55 -7.67 6.84
N LYS A 90 7.26 -8.02 6.79
CA LYS A 90 6.50 -8.51 7.96
C LYS A 90 6.49 -10.03 8.08
N PHE A 91 6.53 -10.73 6.95
CA PHE A 91 6.49 -12.18 6.88
C PHE A 91 7.72 -12.70 6.13
N PRO A 92 8.33 -13.82 6.56
CA PRO A 92 9.52 -14.36 5.91
C PRO A 92 9.23 -14.73 4.46
N HIS A 93 10.30 -14.96 3.70
CA HIS A 93 10.16 -15.51 2.36
C HIS A 93 9.65 -16.96 2.42
N PRO A 94 8.86 -17.41 1.41
CA PRO A 94 8.53 -18.82 1.28
C PRO A 94 9.80 -19.66 1.23
N HIS A 95 9.77 -20.81 1.90
CA HIS A 95 10.92 -21.70 1.97
C HIS A 95 11.30 -22.19 0.56
N PRO A 96 12.59 -22.26 0.20
CA PRO A 96 13.02 -22.60 -1.17
C PRO A 96 12.54 -23.95 -1.70
N LYS A 97 12.22 -24.90 -0.79
CA LYS A 97 11.68 -26.22 -1.14
C LYS A 97 10.20 -26.20 -1.55
N LEU A 98 9.47 -25.13 -1.29
CA LEU A 98 8.06 -25.02 -1.68
C LEU A 98 7.92 -24.87 -3.20
N GLN A 99 6.92 -25.56 -3.77
CA GLN A 99 6.53 -25.36 -5.17
C GLN A 99 6.03 -23.95 -5.40
N ARG A 100 6.12 -23.44 -6.64
CA ARG A 100 5.72 -22.06 -6.95
C ARG A 100 4.25 -21.76 -6.61
N GLN A 101 3.37 -22.74 -6.76
CA GLN A 101 1.96 -22.63 -6.39
C GLN A 101 1.81 -22.47 -4.87
N ASP A 102 2.50 -23.29 -4.08
CA ASP A 102 2.51 -23.23 -2.62
C ASP A 102 3.11 -21.92 -2.09
N GLN A 103 4.17 -21.42 -2.73
CA GLN A 103 4.73 -20.10 -2.40
C GLN A 103 3.69 -18.99 -2.59
N THR A 104 2.92 -19.06 -3.67
CA THR A 104 1.84 -18.09 -3.97
C THR A 104 0.69 -18.23 -2.97
N ALA A 105 0.28 -19.47 -2.66
CA ALA A 105 -0.72 -19.76 -1.65
C ALA A 105 -0.31 -19.19 -0.29
N LEU A 106 0.90 -19.48 0.18
CA LEU A 106 1.44 -18.96 1.44
C LEU A 106 1.39 -17.43 1.51
N ARG A 107 1.82 -16.75 0.44
CA ARG A 107 1.75 -15.27 0.40
C ARG A 107 0.32 -14.78 0.55
N SER A 108 -0.62 -15.37 -0.16
CA SER A 108 -2.02 -14.99 -0.06
C SER A 108 -2.64 -15.31 1.30
N ILE A 109 -2.18 -16.37 1.98
CA ILE A 109 -2.60 -16.70 3.36
C ILE A 109 -2.08 -15.62 4.32
N GLN A 110 -0.77 -15.30 4.25
CA GLN A 110 -0.13 -14.27 5.06
C GLN A 110 -0.77 -12.88 4.89
N THR A 111 -1.25 -12.55 3.69
CA THR A 111 -1.93 -11.28 3.41
C THR A 111 -3.45 -11.33 3.59
N ASN A 112 -4.00 -12.42 4.12
CA ASN A 112 -5.45 -12.62 4.31
C ASN A 112 -6.28 -12.47 3.02
N THR A 113 -5.71 -12.90 1.89
CA THR A 113 -6.32 -12.86 0.55
C THR A 113 -6.55 -14.24 -0.04
N PHE A 114 -6.11 -15.32 0.60
CA PHE A 114 -6.43 -16.69 0.20
C PHE A 114 -7.96 -16.90 0.19
N PRO A 115 -8.52 -17.67 -0.76
CA PRO A 115 -9.97 -17.83 -0.91
C PRO A 115 -10.66 -18.31 0.38
N HIS A 116 -11.69 -17.58 0.80
CA HIS A 116 -12.57 -17.94 1.91
C HIS A 116 -13.93 -17.24 1.76
N LEU A 117 -14.99 -17.89 2.23
CA LEU A 117 -16.37 -17.50 1.95
C LEU A 117 -16.72 -16.07 2.39
N SER A 118 -16.26 -15.60 3.56
CA SER A 118 -16.59 -14.22 3.97
C SER A 118 -15.93 -13.14 3.09
N ARG A 119 -14.82 -13.43 2.42
CA ARG A 119 -14.23 -12.56 1.38
C ARG A 119 -15.00 -12.68 0.07
N LEU A 120 -15.33 -13.89 -0.36
CA LEU A 120 -16.09 -14.12 -1.58
C LEU A 120 -17.50 -13.51 -1.50
N HIS A 121 -18.18 -13.61 -0.36
CA HIS A 121 -19.47 -12.98 -0.10
C HIS A 121 -19.42 -11.45 -0.20
N LYS A 122 -18.29 -10.81 0.16
CA LYS A 122 -18.13 -9.36 -0.05
C LYS A 122 -18.08 -8.98 -1.54
N LEU A 123 -17.61 -9.89 -2.40
CA LEU A 123 -17.50 -9.68 -3.85
C LEU A 123 -18.79 -10.10 -4.58
N TYR A 124 -19.34 -11.25 -4.20
CA TYR A 124 -20.50 -11.88 -4.85
C TYR A 124 -21.49 -12.40 -3.78
N PRO A 125 -22.24 -11.49 -3.11
CA PRO A 125 -23.06 -11.84 -1.96
C PRO A 125 -24.22 -12.79 -2.27
N THR A 126 -24.66 -12.84 -3.53
CA THR A 126 -25.74 -13.73 -4.00
C THR A 126 -25.25 -15.13 -4.36
N GLN A 127 -23.95 -15.30 -4.62
CA GLN A 127 -23.36 -16.59 -5.01
C GLN A 127 -22.75 -17.33 -3.83
N TYR A 128 -22.03 -16.60 -2.96
CA TYR A 128 -21.33 -17.20 -1.83
C TYR A 128 -21.99 -16.81 -0.50
N PRO A 129 -22.32 -17.77 0.37
CA PRO A 129 -22.79 -17.47 1.72
C PRO A 129 -21.66 -16.89 2.56
N LYS A 130 -21.98 -16.04 3.53
CA LYS A 130 -20.99 -15.47 4.48
C LYS A 130 -20.54 -16.48 5.55
N LEU A 131 -21.40 -17.46 5.83
CA LEU A 131 -21.26 -18.38 6.96
C LEU A 131 -20.63 -19.70 6.52
N CYS A 132 -19.92 -20.33 7.45
CA CYS A 132 -19.32 -21.64 7.27
C CYS A 132 -20.42 -22.71 7.18
N PRO A 133 -20.47 -23.52 6.11
CA PRO A 133 -21.50 -24.55 5.95
C PRO A 133 -21.41 -25.67 7.00
N LYS A 134 -20.28 -25.81 7.70
CA LYS A 134 -20.04 -26.89 8.67
C LYS A 134 -20.50 -26.53 10.09
N CYS A 135 -20.36 -25.27 10.50
CA CYS A 135 -20.64 -24.85 11.89
C CYS A 135 -21.38 -23.50 12.02
N ASN A 136 -21.78 -22.90 10.90
CA ASN A 136 -22.57 -21.67 10.82
C ASN A 136 -21.95 -20.40 11.42
N GLN A 137 -20.64 -20.41 11.71
CA GLN A 137 -19.88 -19.21 12.11
C GLN A 137 -19.43 -18.41 10.89
N VAL A 138 -19.02 -17.16 11.07
CA VAL A 138 -18.48 -16.36 9.95
C VAL A 138 -17.23 -17.05 9.39
N ALA A 139 -17.26 -17.37 8.09
CA ALA A 139 -16.19 -18.10 7.42
C ALA A 139 -15.03 -17.17 7.04
N THR A 140 -14.32 -16.65 8.05
CA THR A 140 -13.05 -15.94 7.89
C THR A 140 -11.94 -16.92 7.50
N LEU A 141 -10.83 -16.40 6.95
CA LEU A 141 -9.67 -17.25 6.63
C LEU A 141 -9.17 -18.01 7.87
N TYR A 142 -9.00 -17.33 9.01
CA TYR A 142 -8.63 -17.99 10.27
C TYR A 142 -9.62 -19.09 10.64
N HIS A 143 -10.93 -18.80 10.59
CA HIS A 143 -11.94 -19.77 10.97
C HIS A 143 -11.86 -21.03 10.09
N THR A 144 -11.88 -20.90 8.77
CA THR A 144 -11.90 -22.06 7.87
C THR A 144 -10.55 -22.78 7.82
N ALA A 145 -9.44 -22.05 7.84
CA ALA A 145 -8.10 -22.63 7.77
C ALA A 145 -7.64 -23.24 9.10
N ALA A 146 -8.07 -22.71 10.25
CA ALA A 146 -7.45 -23.06 11.53
C ALA A 146 -8.44 -23.26 12.68
N GLY A 147 -9.42 -22.38 12.86
CA GLY A 147 -10.26 -22.34 14.06
C GLY A 147 -11.52 -23.22 14.04
N CYS A 148 -11.92 -23.77 12.89
CA CYS A 148 -13.18 -24.52 12.79
C CYS A 148 -13.04 -25.94 13.34
N HIS A 149 -13.68 -26.22 14.47
CA HIS A 149 -13.73 -27.54 15.12
C HIS A 149 -14.46 -28.62 14.30
N LYS A 150 -15.23 -28.25 13.28
CA LYS A 150 -15.91 -29.20 12.37
C LYS A 150 -15.06 -29.56 11.14
N ILE A 151 -14.05 -28.75 10.80
CA ILE A 151 -13.14 -28.99 9.68
C ILE A 151 -11.85 -29.64 10.20
N HIS A 152 -11.31 -29.12 11.31
CA HIS A 152 -10.03 -29.55 11.86
C HIS A 152 -10.24 -30.39 13.12
N LYS A 153 -9.60 -31.56 13.19
CA LYS A 153 -9.58 -32.40 14.41
C LYS A 153 -8.94 -31.67 15.59
N HIS A 154 -7.89 -30.90 15.31
CA HIS A 154 -7.18 -30.06 16.26
C HIS A 154 -7.20 -28.62 15.74
N PRO A 155 -8.25 -27.84 16.06
CA PRO A 155 -8.31 -26.43 15.70
C PRO A 155 -7.24 -25.65 16.47
N LEU A 156 -6.69 -24.63 15.83
CA LEU A 156 -5.71 -23.73 16.45
C LEU A 156 -6.42 -22.50 17.03
N THR A 157 -5.89 -21.95 18.11
CA THR A 157 -6.31 -20.62 18.59
C THR A 157 -5.86 -19.53 17.62
N GLU A 158 -6.40 -18.32 17.78
CA GLU A 158 -6.04 -17.19 16.92
C GLU A 158 -4.57 -16.77 17.13
N GLU A 159 -4.05 -16.91 18.35
CA GLU A 159 -2.65 -16.68 18.68
C GLU A 159 -1.75 -17.70 17.98
N GLN A 160 -2.06 -19.00 18.09
CA GLN A 160 -1.30 -20.07 17.44
C GLN A 160 -1.27 -19.92 15.92
N TRP A 161 -2.41 -19.54 15.32
CA TRP A 161 -2.46 -19.23 13.89
C TRP A 161 -1.58 -18.04 13.54
N SER A 162 -1.63 -16.97 14.33
CA SER A 162 -0.84 -15.77 14.12
C SER A 162 0.66 -16.02 14.27
N GLU A 163 1.07 -16.94 15.14
CA GLU A 163 2.45 -17.40 15.32
C GLU A 163 2.94 -18.29 14.16
N ALA A 164 2.06 -19.08 13.56
CA ALA A 164 2.42 -19.94 12.42
C ALA A 164 2.69 -19.14 11.13
N LEU A 165 1.96 -18.05 10.89
CA LEU A 165 2.08 -17.22 9.68
C LEU A 165 3.49 -16.65 9.41
N PRO A 166 4.25 -16.15 10.42
CA PRO A 166 5.61 -15.66 10.24
C PRO A 166 6.69 -16.76 10.34
N SER A 167 6.32 -18.05 10.38
CA SER A 167 7.32 -19.13 10.44
C SER A 167 8.10 -19.26 9.13
N ALA A 168 9.43 -19.35 9.24
CA ALA A 168 10.33 -19.65 8.12
C ALA A 168 10.56 -21.16 7.93
N ASP A 169 10.08 -21.99 8.86
CA ASP A 169 10.23 -23.43 8.83
C ASP A 169 9.41 -24.06 7.68
N TYR A 170 10.03 -25.00 6.98
CA TYR A 170 9.41 -25.65 5.82
C TYR A 170 8.16 -26.44 6.20
N ASP A 171 8.21 -27.21 7.30
CA ASP A 171 7.12 -28.08 7.69
C ASP A 171 5.93 -27.26 8.24
N GLU A 172 6.20 -26.17 8.97
CA GLU A 172 5.18 -25.22 9.41
C GLU A 172 4.49 -24.52 8.22
N GLN A 173 5.26 -24.09 7.21
CA GLN A 173 4.68 -23.50 6.01
C GLN A 173 3.80 -24.51 5.26
N CYS A 174 4.28 -25.74 5.07
CA CYS A 174 3.49 -26.83 4.46
C CYS A 174 2.19 -27.08 5.24
N ARG A 175 2.25 -27.17 6.57
CA ARG A 175 1.08 -27.36 7.43
C ARG A 175 0.09 -26.22 7.29
N THR A 176 0.57 -24.97 7.29
CA THR A 176 -0.26 -23.77 7.12
C THR A 176 -1.00 -23.76 5.78
N ILE A 177 -0.30 -24.09 4.69
CA ILE A 177 -0.89 -24.20 3.35
C ILE A 177 -1.94 -25.31 3.30
N ALA A 178 -1.60 -26.52 3.78
CA ALA A 178 -2.50 -27.67 3.76
C ALA A 178 -3.79 -27.40 4.55
N ARG A 179 -3.67 -26.75 5.71
CA ARG A 179 -4.80 -26.31 6.53
C ARG A 179 -5.72 -25.33 5.80
N ALA A 180 -5.15 -24.31 5.15
CA ALA A 180 -5.93 -23.34 4.39
C ALA A 180 -6.61 -23.97 3.17
N ALA A 181 -5.90 -24.81 2.41
CA ALA A 181 -6.45 -25.54 1.28
C ALA A 181 -7.61 -26.46 1.71
N THR A 182 -7.44 -27.22 2.80
CA THR A 182 -8.49 -28.07 3.37
C THR A 182 -9.72 -27.25 3.77
N GLY A 183 -9.52 -26.14 4.49
CA GLY A 183 -10.61 -25.26 4.90
C GLY A 183 -11.39 -24.66 3.73
N ALA A 184 -10.69 -24.25 2.67
CA ALA A 184 -11.32 -23.68 1.49
C ALA A 184 -12.03 -24.75 0.64
N LEU A 185 -11.48 -25.96 0.53
CA LEU A 185 -12.14 -27.09 -0.13
C LEU A 185 -13.42 -27.52 0.61
N GLU A 186 -13.34 -27.72 1.92
CA GLU A 186 -14.48 -28.16 2.76
C GLU A 186 -15.63 -27.15 2.81
N THR A 187 -15.34 -25.88 2.48
CA THR A 187 -16.34 -24.81 2.47
C THR A 187 -16.84 -24.43 1.08
N GLY A 188 -16.28 -25.00 -0.01
CA GLY A 188 -16.62 -24.61 -1.38
C GLY A 188 -16.10 -23.22 -1.76
N ALA A 189 -14.97 -22.80 -1.18
CA ALA A 189 -14.33 -21.53 -1.51
C ALA A 189 -13.27 -21.64 -2.63
N LEU A 190 -12.97 -22.86 -3.09
CA LEU A 190 -12.01 -23.17 -4.16
C LEU A 190 -12.67 -23.71 -5.45
N ASP A 191 -13.98 -23.49 -5.62
CA ASP A 191 -14.73 -23.88 -6.83
C ASP A 191 -14.00 -23.56 -8.14
#